data_AF-A0A5C8NSS1-F1
#
_entry.id   AF-A0A5C8NSS1-F1
#
_cell.length_a   1.000
_cell.length_b   1.000
_cell.length_c   1.000
_cell.angle_alpha   90.00
_cell.angle_beta   90.00
_cell.angle_gamma   90.00
#
_symmetry.space_group_name_H-M   'P 1'
#
loop_
_entity.id
_entity.type
_entity.pdbx_description
1 polymer ?
#
loop_
_entity_poly.entity_id
_entity_poly.type
_entity_poly.pdbx_seq_one_letter_code
_entity_poly.pdbx_strand_id
1 'polypeptide(L)'
;MKRLLLASIMVFMLIVSGCSMSIGKKADEETMEDLNLQILKADEEAGLTFENSPIYSELQDLVESDPKLGYPNDFTLYPLDIVTYEDGRDAILFLGVNRLDDPIKNMSFKLTLGEKNGEYIWKGLEVDLPEELAGVLESDSSIPVFLEISSEQGETFKKLTDDNMDIAIDKFDMDVVK
;
A
#
# COMPACT_ATOMS: atom_id res chain seq x y z
N MET A 1 7.82 -61.20 -46.35
CA MET A 1 6.64 -61.15 -47.24
C MET A 1 5.39 -60.93 -46.38
N LYS A 2 4.64 -59.83 -46.64
CA LYS A 2 3.16 -59.73 -46.70
C LYS A 2 2.36 -60.42 -45.56
N ARG A 3 1.46 -59.81 -44.77
CA ARG A 3 0.45 -58.73 -44.97
C ARG A 3 -0.03 -58.32 -43.55
N LEU A 4 -0.16 -57.04 -43.22
CA LEU A 4 -1.31 -56.15 -43.45
C LEU A 4 -2.51 -56.38 -42.49
N LEU A 5 -2.69 -55.38 -41.61
CA LEU A 5 -3.93 -54.79 -41.06
C LEU A 5 -5.05 -55.69 -40.55
N LEU A 6 -5.42 -55.49 -39.28
CA LEU A 6 -6.81 -55.20 -38.91
C LEU A 6 -6.87 -54.46 -37.58
N ALA A 7 -7.50 -53.28 -37.64
CA ALA A 7 -7.77 -52.39 -36.54
C ALA A 7 -8.85 -52.98 -35.62
N SER A 8 -8.72 -52.75 -34.32
CA SER A 8 -9.87 -52.75 -33.41
C SER A 8 -9.72 -51.57 -32.45
N ILE A 9 -10.37 -50.48 -32.85
CA ILE A 9 -10.60 -49.28 -32.06
C ILE A 9 -11.68 -49.64 -31.04
N MET A 10 -11.35 -49.70 -29.76
CA MET A 10 -12.37 -49.62 -28.71
C MET A 10 -11.74 -49.36 -27.33
N VAL A 11 -11.37 -48.10 -27.01
CA VAL A 11 -11.11 -47.76 -25.60
C VAL A 11 -11.57 -46.33 -25.28
N PHE A 12 -12.63 -46.30 -24.47
CA PHE A 12 -12.98 -45.30 -23.46
C PHE A 12 -13.07 -43.82 -23.84
N MET A 13 -14.31 -43.41 -24.12
CA MET A 13 -14.79 -42.05 -23.91
C MET A 13 -14.78 -41.78 -22.39
N LEU A 14 -13.73 -41.13 -21.90
CA LEU A 14 -13.64 -40.63 -20.54
C LEU A 14 -14.61 -39.45 -20.38
N ILE A 15 -15.70 -39.70 -19.65
CA ILE A 15 -16.49 -38.67 -19.00
C ILE A 15 -15.64 -38.16 -17.84
N VAL A 16 -15.01 -37.00 -18.00
CA VAL A 16 -14.52 -36.23 -16.85
C VAL A 16 -15.55 -35.17 -16.56
N SER A 17 -16.34 -35.45 -15.53
CA SER A 17 -17.26 -34.54 -14.87
C SER A 17 -16.58 -33.20 -14.58
N GLY A 18 -17.27 -32.12 -14.90
CA GLY A 18 -16.82 -30.77 -14.62
C GLY A 18 -16.59 -30.54 -13.14
N CYS A 19 -15.34 -30.26 -12.79
CA CYS A 19 -15.05 -29.46 -11.61
C CYS A 19 -15.32 -28.00 -11.98
N SER A 20 -16.31 -27.42 -11.30
CA SER A 20 -16.52 -25.97 -11.25
C SER A 20 -15.22 -25.32 -10.78
N MET A 21 -14.50 -24.66 -11.69
CA MET A 21 -13.43 -23.75 -11.32
C MET A 21 -14.09 -22.51 -10.74
N SER A 22 -14.09 -22.42 -9.41
CA SER A 22 -14.14 -21.13 -8.73
C SER A 22 -12.83 -20.42 -9.05
N ILE A 23 -12.86 -19.57 -10.08
CA ILE A 23 -11.81 -18.61 -10.39
C ILE A 23 -11.82 -17.59 -9.24
N GLY A 24 -11.03 -17.87 -8.21
CA GLY A 24 -10.46 -16.82 -7.37
C GLY A 24 -9.42 -16.13 -8.23
N LYS A 25 -9.71 -14.89 -8.63
CA LYS A 25 -8.78 -14.00 -9.34
C LYS A 25 -7.60 -13.78 -8.38
N LYS A 26 -6.50 -14.52 -8.57
CA LYS A 26 -5.19 -14.07 -8.09
C LYS A 26 -4.91 -12.79 -8.87
N ALA A 27 -4.86 -11.66 -8.18
CA ALA A 27 -4.25 -10.47 -8.76
C ALA A 27 -2.76 -10.80 -8.93
N ASP A 28 -2.33 -10.99 -10.17
CA ASP A 28 -0.91 -11.15 -10.50
C ASP A 28 -0.23 -9.78 -10.37
N GLU A 29 0.94 -9.74 -9.74
CA GLU A 29 1.80 -8.57 -9.66
C GLU A 29 2.15 -7.99 -11.06
N GLU A 30 2.00 -8.79 -12.13
CA GLU A 30 2.23 -8.38 -13.51
C GLU A 30 1.24 -7.33 -14.06
N THR A 31 0.15 -7.03 -13.37
CA THR A 31 -0.87 -6.08 -13.86
C THR A 31 -0.95 -4.75 -13.11
N MET A 32 -0.11 -4.51 -12.10
CA MET A 32 -0.08 -3.20 -11.42
C MET A 32 0.59 -2.16 -12.33
N GLU A 33 0.04 -0.95 -12.39
CA GLU A 33 0.69 0.18 -13.08
C GLU A 33 1.83 0.75 -12.22
N ASP A 34 2.70 1.56 -12.83
CA ASP A 34 3.78 2.21 -12.07
C ASP A 34 3.18 3.23 -11.10
N LEU A 35 3.64 3.19 -9.86
CA LEU A 35 3.16 4.07 -8.80
C LEU A 35 3.47 5.54 -9.12
N ASN A 36 2.48 6.40 -8.94
CA ASN A 36 2.65 7.85 -9.05
C ASN A 36 2.65 8.49 -7.65
N LEU A 37 3.69 9.26 -7.31
CA LEU A 37 3.67 10.05 -6.09
C LEU A 37 2.81 11.31 -6.31
N GLN A 38 1.84 11.52 -5.43
CA GLN A 38 1.00 12.71 -5.41
C GLN A 38 1.44 13.67 -4.30
N ILE A 39 1.31 14.97 -4.60
CA ILE A 39 1.41 16.03 -3.59
C ILE A 39 0.08 16.10 -2.86
N LEU A 40 0.12 16.18 -1.53
CA LEU A 40 -1.08 16.41 -0.74
C LEU A 40 -1.74 17.72 -1.19
N LYS A 41 -3.07 17.72 -1.29
CA LYS A 41 -3.82 18.93 -1.69
C LYS A 41 -3.47 20.14 -0.84
N ALA A 42 -3.38 19.97 0.48
CA ALA A 42 -3.00 21.06 1.38
C ALA A 42 -1.57 21.60 1.13
N ASP A 43 -0.65 20.72 0.73
CA ASP A 43 0.74 21.10 0.43
C ASP A 43 0.84 21.82 -0.92
N GLU A 44 0.10 21.36 -1.93
CA GLU A 44 -0.02 22.05 -3.21
C GLU A 44 -0.62 23.45 -3.03
N GLU A 45 -1.67 23.58 -2.21
CA GLU A 45 -2.28 24.87 -1.85
C GLU A 45 -1.31 25.80 -1.08
N ALA A 46 -0.37 25.22 -0.32
CA ALA A 46 0.73 25.94 0.33
C ALA A 46 1.89 26.28 -0.62
N GLY A 47 1.83 25.84 -1.89
CA GLY A 47 2.84 26.11 -2.91
C GLY A 47 4.02 25.14 -2.92
N LEU A 48 3.90 23.98 -2.26
CA LEU A 48 4.91 22.93 -2.33
C LEU A 48 4.84 22.19 -3.67
N THR A 49 6.01 21.80 -4.17
CA THR A 49 6.22 21.05 -5.41
C THR A 49 7.31 20.01 -5.19
N PHE A 50 7.45 19.05 -6.12
CA PHE A 50 8.58 18.11 -6.12
C PHE A 50 9.94 18.82 -6.18
N GLU A 51 10.02 20.00 -6.80
CA GLU A 51 11.28 20.75 -6.98
C GLU A 51 11.69 21.54 -5.73
N ASN A 52 10.72 21.95 -4.90
CA ASN A 52 10.98 22.85 -3.76
C ASN A 52 10.86 22.15 -2.40
N SER A 53 10.45 20.89 -2.37
CA SER A 53 10.34 20.08 -1.16
C SER A 53 11.30 18.89 -1.19
N PRO A 54 12.32 18.87 -0.31
CA PRO A 54 13.24 17.73 -0.20
C PRO A 54 12.52 16.40 0.05
N ILE A 55 11.46 16.41 0.88
CA ILE A 55 10.69 15.19 1.19
C ILE A 55 10.02 14.64 -0.07
N TYR A 56 9.36 15.49 -0.87
CA TYR A 56 8.73 15.02 -2.11
C TYR A 56 9.75 14.52 -3.13
N SER A 57 10.94 15.13 -3.20
CA SER A 57 12.02 14.63 -4.05
C SER A 57 12.52 13.25 -3.60
N GLU A 58 12.72 13.03 -2.30
CA GLU A 58 13.19 11.75 -1.77
C GLU A 58 12.15 10.64 -1.95
N LEU A 59 10.88 10.96 -1.75
CA LEU A 59 9.78 10.03 -1.99
C LEU A 59 9.63 9.71 -3.48
N GLN A 60 9.88 10.68 -4.38
CA GLN A 60 9.86 10.45 -5.82
C GLN A 60 10.94 9.43 -6.19
N ASP A 61 12.16 9.59 -5.68
CA ASP A 61 13.25 8.64 -5.90
C ASP A 61 12.90 7.23 -5.36
N LEU A 62 12.26 7.15 -4.19
CA LEU A 62 11.79 5.88 -3.63
C LEU A 62 10.77 5.19 -4.55
N VAL A 63 9.75 5.93 -5.00
CA VAL A 63 8.70 5.44 -5.89
C VAL A 63 9.26 5.02 -7.26
N GLU A 64 10.23 5.76 -7.79
CA GLU A 64 10.92 5.38 -9.04
C GLU A 64 11.80 4.14 -8.88
N SER A 65 12.37 3.92 -7.70
CA SER A 65 13.20 2.75 -7.40
C SER A 65 12.38 1.47 -7.20
N ASP A 66 11.15 1.59 -6.70
CA ASP A 66 10.19 0.50 -6.53
C ASP A 66 8.79 0.91 -7.01
N PRO A 67 8.56 0.95 -8.35
CA PRO A 67 7.30 1.43 -8.91
C PRO A 67 6.12 0.49 -8.66
N LYS A 68 6.38 -0.72 -8.16
CA LYS A 68 5.37 -1.76 -7.87
C LYS A 68 5.12 -1.95 -6.38
N LEU A 69 5.67 -1.08 -5.52
CA LEU A 69 5.45 -1.10 -4.08
C LEU A 69 3.96 -1.14 -3.72
N GLY A 70 3.59 -1.88 -2.67
CA GLY A 70 2.21 -2.09 -2.24
C GLY A 70 1.70 -3.50 -2.53
N TYR A 71 0.47 -3.78 -2.08
CA TYR A 71 -0.23 -5.03 -2.33
C TYR A 71 -1.41 -4.82 -3.29
N PRO A 72 -1.61 -5.67 -4.30
CA PRO A 72 -2.72 -5.50 -5.24
C PRO A 72 -4.09 -5.48 -4.55
N ASN A 73 -4.96 -4.56 -4.95
CA ASN A 73 -6.31 -4.35 -4.37
C ASN A 73 -6.28 -3.99 -2.88
N ASP A 74 -5.28 -3.22 -2.44
CA ASP A 74 -5.16 -2.82 -1.05
C ASP A 74 -4.70 -1.36 -0.90
N PHE A 75 -4.97 -0.80 0.28
CA PHE A 75 -4.34 0.42 0.74
C PHE A 75 -3.29 0.07 1.81
N THR A 76 -2.03 0.42 1.57
CA THR A 76 -0.92 0.06 2.47
C THR A 76 -0.24 1.31 3.01
N LEU A 77 0.27 1.25 4.25
CA LEU A 77 1.14 2.26 4.82
C LEU A 77 2.52 1.69 5.12
N TYR A 78 3.55 2.37 4.62
CA TYR A 78 4.95 2.03 4.88
C TYR A 78 5.59 3.10 5.76
N PRO A 79 6.04 2.79 6.98
CA PRO A 79 6.86 3.73 7.75
C PRO A 79 8.23 3.90 7.09
N LEU A 80 8.68 5.13 6.93
CA LEU A 80 9.94 5.45 6.25
C LEU A 80 10.98 6.02 7.20
N ASP A 81 10.72 7.19 7.79
CA ASP A 81 11.68 7.90 8.64
C ASP A 81 10.98 8.84 9.64
N ILE A 82 11.75 9.44 10.54
CA ILE A 82 11.31 10.55 11.40
C ILE A 82 11.71 11.87 10.75
N VAL A 83 10.73 12.75 10.59
CA VAL A 83 10.94 14.15 10.20
C VAL A 83 10.76 15.07 11.41
N THR A 84 11.62 16.08 11.51
CA THR A 84 11.53 17.12 12.55
C THR A 84 11.07 18.43 11.93
N TYR A 85 9.95 18.97 12.41
CA TYR A 85 9.43 20.27 12.01
C TYR A 85 10.29 21.42 12.56
N GLU A 86 10.17 22.62 11.97
CA GLU A 86 10.89 23.81 12.43
C GLU A 86 10.60 24.20 13.89
N ASP A 87 9.41 23.85 14.39
CA ASP A 87 9.00 24.08 15.78
C ASP A 87 9.54 23.02 16.76
N GLY A 88 10.31 22.05 16.27
CA GLY A 88 10.95 21.00 17.04
C GLY A 88 10.07 19.78 17.34
N ARG A 89 8.86 19.71 16.78
CA ARG A 89 8.04 18.50 16.85
C ARG A 89 8.56 17.45 15.87
N ASP A 90 8.44 16.19 16.26
CA ASP A 90 8.79 15.04 15.41
C ASP A 90 7.52 14.37 14.87
N ALA A 91 7.58 13.86 13.65
CA ALA A 91 6.57 13.00 13.06
C ALA A 91 7.21 11.83 12.35
N ILE A 92 6.54 10.68 12.34
CA ILE A 92 6.91 9.59 11.44
C ILE A 92 6.32 9.90 10.07
N LEU A 93 7.17 9.89 9.05
CA LEU A 93 6.80 9.92 7.65
C LEU A 93 6.44 8.50 7.21
N PHE A 94 5.22 8.36 6.71
CA PHE A 94 4.75 7.15 6.04
C PHE A 94 4.54 7.43 4.55
N LEU A 95 4.68 6.39 3.74
CA LEU A 95 4.14 6.36 2.38
C LEU A 95 2.83 5.58 2.38
N GLY A 96 1.72 6.27 2.17
CA GLY A 96 0.42 5.65 1.90
C GLY A 96 0.35 5.29 0.42
N VAL A 97 -0.06 4.07 0.11
CA VAL A 97 -0.08 3.52 -1.26
C VAL A 97 -1.49 2.99 -1.55
N ASN A 98 -2.12 3.53 -2.60
CA ASN A 98 -3.40 3.04 -3.11
C ASN A 98 -3.18 2.12 -4.31
N ARG A 99 -3.46 0.83 -4.13
CA ARG A 99 -3.51 -0.19 -5.19
C ARG A 99 -4.93 -0.71 -5.43
N LEU A 100 -5.95 0.02 -4.98
CA LEU A 100 -7.33 -0.24 -5.34
C LEU A 100 -7.57 0.24 -6.77
N ASP A 101 -8.44 -0.46 -7.50
CA ASP A 101 -8.79 -0.13 -8.89
C ASP A 101 -9.46 1.25 -9.04
N ASP A 102 -10.04 1.78 -7.95
CA ASP A 102 -10.79 3.03 -7.95
C ASP A 102 -10.04 4.14 -7.18
N PRO A 103 -10.14 5.42 -7.60
CA PRO A 103 -9.70 6.55 -6.80
C PRO A 103 -10.50 6.70 -5.51
N ILE A 104 -9.82 7.08 -4.43
CA ILE A 104 -10.40 7.13 -3.08
C ILE A 104 -10.17 8.48 -2.42
N LYS A 105 -11.01 8.84 -1.45
CA LYS A 105 -10.87 10.05 -0.62
C LYS A 105 -11.53 9.86 0.74
N ASN A 106 -11.40 10.85 1.62
CA ASN A 106 -11.97 10.82 2.97
C ASN A 106 -11.62 9.52 3.72
N MET A 107 -10.33 9.16 3.67
CA MET A 107 -9.87 7.90 4.27
C MET A 107 -9.82 8.04 5.79
N SER A 108 -10.28 7.03 6.50
CA SER A 108 -10.10 6.94 7.95
C SER A 108 -9.78 5.51 8.36
N PHE A 109 -8.93 5.34 9.36
CA PHE A 109 -8.53 4.02 9.85
C PHE A 109 -7.92 4.08 11.24
N LYS A 110 -7.71 2.91 11.83
CA LYS A 110 -6.95 2.73 13.07
C LYS A 110 -5.59 2.15 12.76
N LEU A 111 -4.54 2.88 13.09
CA LEU A 111 -3.15 2.44 12.94
C LEU A 111 -2.62 1.84 14.25
N THR A 112 -2.04 0.66 14.14
CA THR A 112 -1.17 0.07 15.16
C THR A 112 0.24 0.04 14.62
N LEU A 113 1.20 0.52 15.41
CA LEU A 113 2.63 0.46 15.09
C LEU A 113 3.44 0.22 16.37
N GLY A 114 4.30 -0.78 16.36
CA GLY A 114 5.15 -1.12 17.50
C GLY A 114 6.06 -2.31 17.23
N GLU A 115 6.69 -2.79 18.29
CA GLU A 115 7.48 -4.03 18.27
C GLU A 115 6.58 -5.24 18.55
N LYS A 116 6.77 -6.32 17.78
CA LYS A 116 6.16 -7.63 18.01
C LYS A 116 6.47 -8.11 19.43
N ASN A 117 5.44 -8.14 20.28
CA ASN A 117 5.53 -8.50 21.70
C ASN A 117 6.29 -7.49 22.59
N GLY A 118 6.53 -6.27 22.09
CA GLY A 118 7.28 -5.24 22.79
C GLY A 118 6.45 -3.99 23.05
N GLU A 119 7.15 -2.86 23.01
CA GLU A 119 6.56 -1.54 23.16
C GLU A 119 5.89 -1.08 21.87
N TYR A 120 4.77 -0.37 22.01
CA TYR A 120 4.04 0.18 20.87
C TYR A 120 4.13 1.69 20.88
N ILE A 121 4.34 2.24 19.68
CA ILE A 121 4.21 3.67 19.42
C ILE A 121 2.73 4.03 19.53
N TRP A 122 1.88 3.28 18.82
CA TRP A 122 0.43 3.40 18.90
C TRP A 122 -0.25 2.03 18.88
N LYS A 123 -1.38 1.93 19.58
CA LYS A 123 -2.32 0.80 19.50
C LYS A 123 -3.69 1.31 19.10
N GLY A 124 -3.96 1.31 17.81
CA GLY A 124 -5.23 1.77 17.23
C GLY A 124 -5.41 3.30 17.28
N LEU A 125 -4.35 4.05 16.95
CA LEU A 125 -4.43 5.50 16.69
C LEU A 125 -5.44 5.74 15.58
N GLU A 126 -6.44 6.57 15.82
CA GLU A 126 -7.37 7.02 14.77
C GLU A 126 -6.63 8.01 13.87
N VAL A 127 -6.62 7.71 12.57
CA VAL A 127 -6.02 8.54 11.54
C VAL A 127 -7.11 8.89 10.55
N ASP A 128 -7.25 10.20 10.31
CA ASP A 128 -8.19 10.76 9.35
C ASP A 128 -7.41 11.52 8.27
N LEU A 129 -7.67 11.18 7.01
CA LEU A 129 -7.13 11.83 5.82
C LEU A 129 -8.30 12.37 4.98
N PRO A 130 -8.87 13.52 5.38
CA PRO A 130 -9.99 14.13 4.66
C PRO A 130 -9.56 14.63 3.28
N GLU A 131 -10.51 14.77 2.36
CA GLU A 131 -10.27 15.30 0.99
C GLU A 131 -9.59 16.68 1.02
N GLU A 132 -9.89 17.53 2.00
CA GLU A 132 -9.24 18.84 2.13
C GLU A 132 -7.74 18.75 2.41
N LEU A 133 -7.30 17.66 3.06
CA LEU A 133 -5.88 17.42 3.34
C LEU A 133 -5.22 16.66 2.18
N ALA A 134 -5.74 15.48 1.87
CA ALA A 134 -5.11 14.53 0.96
C ALA A 134 -5.51 14.71 -0.51
N GLY A 135 -6.65 15.35 -0.77
CA GLY A 135 -7.27 15.35 -2.10
C GLY A 135 -7.92 14.01 -2.44
N VAL A 136 -8.00 13.72 -3.74
CA VAL A 136 -8.41 12.42 -4.25
C VAL A 136 -7.17 11.60 -4.55
N LEU A 137 -7.03 10.47 -3.88
CA LEU A 137 -5.94 9.53 -4.09
C LEU A 137 -6.30 8.59 -5.24
N GLU A 138 -5.81 8.89 -6.45
CA GLU A 138 -5.94 8.08 -7.66
C GLU A 138 -5.52 6.61 -7.47
N SER A 139 -5.98 5.73 -8.37
CA SER A 139 -5.44 4.36 -8.48
C SER A 139 -3.95 4.41 -8.78
N ASP A 140 -3.21 3.42 -8.27
CA ASP A 140 -1.77 3.29 -8.49
C ASP A 140 -0.99 4.55 -8.12
N SER A 141 -1.36 5.13 -6.97
CA SER A 141 -0.73 6.35 -6.48
C SER A 141 -0.35 6.27 -5.01
N SER A 142 0.55 7.15 -4.60
CA SER A 142 1.02 7.25 -3.23
C SER A 142 1.05 8.68 -2.73
N ILE A 143 0.97 8.84 -1.40
CA ILE A 143 1.04 10.12 -0.71
C ILE A 143 1.90 10.01 0.54
N PRO A 144 2.59 11.10 0.95
CA PRO A 144 3.16 11.17 2.28
C PRO A 144 2.06 11.29 3.33
N VAL A 145 2.24 10.62 4.46
CA VAL A 145 1.39 10.78 5.65
C VAL A 145 2.30 11.03 6.85
N PHE A 146 2.06 12.13 7.56
CA PHE A 146 2.86 12.54 8.71
C PHE A 146 2.06 12.35 9.99
N LEU A 147 2.57 11.52 10.90
CA LEU A 147 1.93 11.28 12.20
C LEU A 147 2.88 11.72 13.33
N GLU A 148 2.46 12.74 14.09
CA GLU A 148 3.24 13.31 15.19
C GLU A 148 3.53 12.30 16.28
N ILE A 149 4.77 12.30 16.75
CA ILE A 149 5.27 11.43 17.81
C ILE A 149 5.92 12.23 18.93
N SER A 150 5.89 11.67 20.14
CA SER A 150 6.73 12.12 21.24
C SER A 150 8.18 11.68 21.05
N SER A 151 9.12 12.29 21.78
CA SER A 151 10.51 11.84 21.77
C SER A 151 10.68 10.39 22.22
N GLU A 152 9.87 9.92 23.18
CA GLU A 152 9.88 8.52 23.63
C GLU A 152 9.45 7.58 22.50
N GLN A 153 8.36 7.94 21.81
CA GLN A 153 7.87 7.22 20.63
C GLN A 153 8.90 7.17 19.50
N GLY A 154 9.64 8.27 19.27
CA GLY A 154 10.74 8.31 18.30
C GLY A 154 11.89 7.36 18.64
N GLU A 155 12.25 7.23 19.92
CA GLU A 155 13.25 6.25 20.36
C GLU A 155 12.76 4.80 20.23
N THR A 156 11.45 4.55 20.34
CA THR A 156 10.86 3.24 20.04
C THR A 156 10.91 2.97 18.53
N PHE A 157 10.55 3.93 17.68
CA PHE A 157 10.59 3.79 16.22
C PHE A 157 11.98 3.43 15.70
N LYS A 158 13.03 4.09 16.20
CA LYS A 158 14.43 3.83 15.80
C LYS A 158 14.93 2.41 16.11
N LYS A 159 14.21 1.65 16.94
CA LYS A 159 14.54 0.25 17.29
C LYS A 159 13.76 -0.76 16.45
N LEU A 160 12.77 -0.31 15.68
CA LEU A 160 12.00 -1.15 14.79
C LEU A 160 12.84 -1.56 13.59
N THR A 161 12.61 -2.78 13.14
CA THR A 161 13.17 -3.41 11.95
C THR A 161 12.04 -4.19 11.27
N ASP A 162 12.20 -4.52 9.99
CA ASP A 162 11.19 -5.28 9.25
C ASP A 162 10.83 -6.62 9.95
N ASP A 163 11.81 -7.22 10.64
CA ASP A 163 11.62 -8.49 11.35
C ASP A 163 10.80 -8.33 12.63
N ASN A 164 11.01 -7.26 13.40
CA ASN A 164 10.36 -7.06 14.70
C ASN A 164 9.17 -6.10 14.65
N MET A 165 8.90 -5.42 13.53
CA MET A 165 7.83 -4.45 13.41
C MET A 165 6.45 -5.13 13.32
N ASP A 166 5.52 -4.67 14.16
CA ASP A 166 4.09 -4.95 14.09
C ASP A 166 3.39 -3.68 13.59
N ILE A 167 2.90 -3.74 12.36
CA ILE A 167 2.10 -2.68 11.73
C ILE A 167 0.78 -3.26 11.25
N ALA A 168 -0.32 -2.58 11.59
CA ALA A 168 -1.65 -2.99 11.16
C ALA A 168 -2.57 -1.79 10.94
N ILE A 169 -3.39 -1.89 9.90
CA ILE A 169 -4.50 -0.97 9.62
C ILE A 169 -5.79 -1.74 9.92
N ASP A 170 -6.58 -1.21 10.85
CA ASP A 170 -7.89 -1.73 11.21
C ASP A 170 -8.98 -0.71 10.90
N LYS A 171 -10.21 -1.18 10.66
CA LYS A 171 -11.39 -0.32 10.44
C LYS A 171 -11.17 0.75 9.36
N PHE A 172 -10.54 0.36 8.25
CA PHE A 172 -10.37 1.24 7.10
C PHE A 172 -11.74 1.56 6.47
N ASP A 173 -12.02 2.85 6.30
CA ASP A 173 -13.20 3.40 5.66
C ASP A 173 -12.79 4.50 4.67
N MET A 174 -13.52 4.63 3.58
CA MET A 174 -13.20 5.54 2.47
C MET A 174 -14.41 5.83 1.60
N ASP A 175 -14.36 6.98 0.90
CA ASP A 175 -15.27 7.29 -0.20
C ASP A 175 -14.61 6.94 -1.54
N VAL A 176 -15.28 6.11 -2.33
CA VAL A 176 -14.86 5.79 -3.70
C VAL A 176 -15.39 6.85 -4.68
N VAL A 177 -14.50 7.42 -5.49
CA VAL A 177 -14.86 8.39 -6.53
C VAL A 177 -15.31 7.64 -7.78
N LYS A 178 -16.51 7.96 -8.29
CA LYS A 178 -17.15 7.31 -9.45
C LYS A 178 -17.29 8.25 -10.63
#